data_AF-A0A529MNQ0-F1
#
_entry.id   AF-A0A529MNQ0-F1
#
_cell.length_a   1.000
_cell.length_b   1.000
_cell.length_c   1.000
_cell.angle_alpha   90.00
_cell.angle_beta   90.00
_cell.angle_gamma   90.00
#
_symmetry.space_group_name_H-M   'P 1'
#
loop_
_entity.id
_entity.type
_entity.pdbx_description
1 polymer ?
#
loop_
_entity_poly.entity_id
_entity_poly.type
_entity_poly.pdbx_seq_one_letter_code
_entity_poly.pdbx_strand_id
1 'polypeptide(L)'
;NAAGAFVSGVDPWVREDLFNYSGTSDQGGPKRQYRLLDAIYSTAARNKVPTSVIGEAIMYLSRGQDLDAFASEDQRLVLIYSQTPRGQSEISGRVLYVGVQGADRSLDCFVFQQSDGQYACVTGN
;
A
#
# COMPACT_ATOMS: atom_id res chain seq x y z
N ASN A 1 3.21 56.52 14.76
CA ASN A 1 2.82 55.91 13.47
C ASN A 1 3.97 56.01 12.49
N ALA A 2 4.89 55.04 12.52
CA ALA A 2 5.85 54.82 11.44
C ALA A 2 5.41 53.55 10.73
N ALA A 3 4.98 53.67 9.48
CA ALA A 3 4.39 52.59 8.70
C ALA A 3 5.46 51.52 8.39
N GLY A 4 5.19 50.27 8.77
CA GLY A 4 5.98 49.13 8.34
C GLY A 4 5.76 48.90 6.85
N ALA A 5 6.84 48.98 6.05
CA ALA A 5 6.78 48.70 4.63
C ALA A 5 6.94 47.19 4.39
N PHE A 6 6.01 46.60 3.64
CA PHE A 6 6.14 45.24 3.16
C PHE A 6 7.13 45.21 2.00
N VAL A 7 8.20 44.44 2.13
CA VAL A 7 9.14 44.14 1.04
C VAL A 7 8.81 42.76 0.49
N SER A 8 8.87 42.62 -0.84
CA SER A 8 8.69 41.33 -1.51
C SER A 8 9.80 40.37 -1.07
N GLY A 9 9.46 39.42 -0.20
CA GLY A 9 10.35 38.34 0.20
C GLY A 9 10.55 37.40 -0.97
N VAL A 10 11.58 37.64 -1.77
CA VAL A 10 12.09 36.65 -2.71
C VAL A 10 12.85 35.60 -1.91
N ASP A 11 12.46 34.34 -2.10
CA ASP A 11 13.19 33.19 -1.57
C ASP A 11 14.66 33.29 -2.06
N PRO A 12 15.65 33.43 -1.15
CA PRO A 12 17.06 33.58 -1.53
C PRO A 12 17.57 32.41 -2.38
N TRP A 13 16.92 31.25 -2.31
CA TRP A 13 17.28 30.03 -3.02
C TRP A 13 16.53 29.85 -4.35
N VAL A 14 15.71 30.82 -4.77
CA VAL A 14 14.91 30.70 -6.01
C VAL A 14 15.77 30.62 -7.29
N ARG A 15 17.06 30.99 -7.21
CA ARG A 15 18.00 30.96 -8.33
C ARG A 15 18.91 29.74 -8.31
N GLU A 16 18.96 29.02 -7.19
CA GLU A 16 19.77 27.84 -7.02
C GLU A 16 18.85 26.62 -7.06
N ASP A 17 19.06 25.75 -8.04
CA ASP A 17 18.34 24.49 -8.07
C ASP A 17 18.73 23.66 -6.82
N LEU A 18 17.80 23.58 -5.86
CA LEU A 18 17.97 22.85 -4.59
C LEU A 18 18.35 21.39 -4.81
N PHE A 19 18.05 20.82 -5.99
CA PHE A 19 18.45 19.47 -6.37
C PHE A 19 19.98 19.29 -6.48
N ASN A 20 20.74 20.38 -6.62
CA ASN A 20 22.20 20.31 -6.60
C ASN A 20 22.80 20.18 -5.19
N TYR A 21 22.01 20.43 -4.14
CA TYR A 21 22.43 20.30 -2.74
C TYR A 21 21.97 19.00 -2.09
N SER A 22 21.01 18.29 -2.69
CA SER A 22 20.84 16.87 -2.37
C SER A 22 22.05 16.16 -2.94
N GLY A 23 23.03 15.84 -2.09
CA GLY A 23 24.20 15.06 -2.49
C GLY A 23 23.79 13.82 -3.30
N THR A 24 24.76 13.24 -4.02
CA THR A 24 24.56 12.03 -4.85
C THR A 24 23.60 11.07 -4.14
N SER A 25 22.47 10.78 -4.78
CA SER A 25 21.50 9.79 -4.29
C SER A 25 22.28 8.57 -3.81
N ASP A 26 22.17 8.26 -2.52
CA ASP A 26 22.99 7.24 -1.87
C ASP A 26 22.73 5.89 -2.54
N GLN A 27 23.55 5.59 -3.56
CA GLN A 27 23.56 4.34 -4.29
C GLN A 27 24.40 3.38 -3.46
N GLY A 28 23.76 2.63 -2.56
CA GLY A 28 24.38 1.42 -2.02
C GLY A 28 24.46 1.27 -0.51
N GLY A 29 23.40 1.63 0.22
CA GLY A 29 23.04 0.79 1.37
C GLY A 29 22.57 -0.58 0.86
N PRO A 30 22.73 -1.70 1.62
CA PRO A 30 22.10 -2.96 1.24
C PRO A 30 20.63 -2.67 0.99
N LYS A 31 20.15 -2.94 -0.24
CA LYS A 31 18.74 -2.75 -0.60
C LYS A 31 17.93 -3.48 0.46
N ARG A 32 17.23 -2.72 1.32
CA ARG A 32 16.49 -3.31 2.43
C ARG A 32 15.42 -4.20 1.81
N GLN A 33 15.64 -5.51 1.94
CA GLN A 33 14.69 -6.49 1.45
C GLN A 33 13.57 -6.58 2.47
N TYR A 34 12.39 -6.14 2.06
CA TYR A 34 11.18 -6.25 2.88
C TYR A 34 10.45 -7.53 2.49
N ARG A 35 9.90 -8.25 3.47
CA ARG A 35 8.98 -9.35 3.18
C ARG A 35 7.71 -8.78 2.56
N LEU A 36 7.07 -9.55 1.70
CA LEU A 36 5.81 -9.18 1.07
C LEU A 36 4.74 -8.87 2.12
N LEU A 37 4.69 -9.66 3.20
CA LEU A 37 3.83 -9.38 4.36
C LEU A 37 4.02 -7.97 4.93
N ASP A 38 5.28 -7.59 5.17
CA ASP A 38 5.63 -6.29 5.76
C ASP A 38 5.32 -5.14 4.80
N ALA A 39 5.59 -5.34 3.50
CA ALA A 39 5.27 -4.38 2.46
C ALA A 39 3.75 -4.14 2.36
N ILE A 40 2.93 -5.20 2.37
CA ILE A 40 1.46 -5.11 2.34
C ILE A 40 0.96 -4.38 3.59
N TYR A 41 1.38 -4.82 4.78
CA TYR A 41 0.94 -4.24 6.04
C TYR A 41 1.27 -2.75 6.12
N SER A 42 2.55 -2.40 5.90
CA SER A 42 3.00 -1.01 6.01
C SER A 42 2.38 -0.10 4.96
N THR A 43 2.19 -0.58 3.73
CA THR A 43 1.53 0.17 2.66
C THR A 43 0.07 0.44 3.00
N ALA A 44 -0.68 -0.59 3.42
CA ALA A 44 -2.09 -0.44 3.75
C ALA A 44 -2.28 0.45 5.00
N ALA A 45 -1.46 0.27 6.03
CA ALA A 45 -1.49 1.08 7.25
C ALA A 45 -1.19 2.56 6.96
N ARG A 46 -0.17 2.86 6.12
CA ARG A 46 0.15 4.22 5.68
C ARG A 46 -1.00 4.89 4.92
N ASN A 47 -1.78 4.11 4.18
CA ASN A 47 -2.96 4.56 3.44
C ASN A 47 -4.25 4.55 4.28
N LYS A 48 -4.15 4.45 5.61
CA LYS A 48 -5.29 4.50 6.54
C LYS A 48 -6.33 3.40 6.31
N VAL A 49 -5.93 2.27 5.76
CA VAL A 49 -6.79 1.09 5.67
C VAL A 49 -7.05 0.57 7.09
N PRO A 50 -8.31 0.26 7.47
CA PRO A 50 -8.59 -0.27 8.80
C PRO A 50 -7.85 -1.58 9.07
N THR A 51 -7.28 -1.76 10.26
CA THR A 51 -6.47 -2.94 10.63
C THR A 51 -7.19 -4.27 10.40
N SER A 52 -8.52 -4.32 10.62
CA SER A 52 -9.32 -5.51 10.34
C SER A 52 -9.33 -5.89 8.85
N VAL A 53 -9.38 -4.90 7.97
CA VAL A 53 -9.32 -5.10 6.51
C VAL A 53 -7.92 -5.53 6.09
N ILE A 54 -6.86 -4.99 6.71
CA ILE A 54 -5.47 -5.40 6.45
C ILE A 54 -5.29 -6.89 6.80
N GLY A 55 -5.75 -7.30 7.99
CA GLY A 55 -5.67 -8.69 8.43
C GLY A 55 -6.47 -9.64 7.53
N GLU A 56 -7.67 -9.24 7.12
CA GLU A 56 -8.49 -10.01 6.17
C GLU A 56 -7.79 -10.15 4.80
N ALA A 57 -7.20 -9.07 4.28
CA ALA A 57 -6.47 -9.08 3.01
C ALA A 57 -5.24 -10.01 3.06
N ILE A 58 -4.45 -9.94 4.13
CA ILE A 58 -3.30 -10.83 4.36
C ILE A 58 -3.76 -12.28 4.43
N MET A 59 -4.86 -12.55 5.14
CA MET A 59 -5.43 -13.90 5.25
C MET A 59 -5.83 -14.47 3.90
N TYR A 60 -6.40 -13.67 2.99
CA TYR A 60 -6.71 -14.15 1.64
C TYR A 60 -5.46 -14.43 0.81
N LEU A 61 -4.48 -13.53 0.85
CA LEU A 61 -3.24 -13.68 0.08
C LEU A 61 -2.39 -14.87 0.56
N SER A 62 -2.34 -15.13 1.86
CA SER A 62 -1.53 -16.22 2.44
C SER A 62 -1.98 -17.62 2.03
N ARG A 63 -3.21 -17.78 1.54
CA ARG A 63 -3.73 -19.08 1.07
C ARG A 63 -3.16 -19.52 -0.28
N GLY A 64 -2.73 -18.56 -1.09
CA GLY A 64 -2.20 -18.83 -2.44
C GLY A 64 -0.74 -18.44 -2.62
N GLN A 65 -0.17 -17.67 -1.69
CA GLN A 65 1.12 -17.00 -1.88
C GLN A 65 2.04 -17.13 -0.68
N ASP A 66 3.33 -17.26 -0.97
CA ASP A 66 4.38 -17.12 0.03
C ASP A 66 4.58 -15.63 0.34
N LEU A 67 4.03 -15.18 1.47
CA LEU A 67 4.18 -13.80 1.93
C LEU A 67 5.53 -13.53 2.60
N ASP A 68 6.35 -14.57 2.78
CA ASP A 68 7.69 -14.46 3.34
C ASP A 68 8.72 -14.16 2.26
N ALA A 69 8.34 -14.35 0.99
CA ALA A 69 9.11 -13.89 -0.16
C ALA A 69 9.37 -12.37 -0.10
N PHE A 70 10.45 -11.95 -0.75
CA PHE A 70 10.81 -10.54 -0.81
C PHE A 70 9.88 -9.76 -1.74
N ALA A 71 9.46 -8.59 -1.29
CA ALA A 71 8.76 -7.61 -2.11
C ALA A 71 9.75 -6.93 -3.06
N SER A 72 9.30 -6.66 -4.28
CA SER A 72 10.02 -5.85 -5.25
C SER A 72 9.52 -4.41 -5.25
N GLU A 73 10.39 -3.46 -5.59
CA GLU A 73 10.09 -2.01 -5.55
C GLU A 73 9.03 -1.60 -6.59
N ASP A 74 8.87 -2.38 -7.66
CA ASP A 74 7.87 -2.16 -8.70
C ASP A 74 6.48 -2.70 -8.33
N GLN A 75 6.37 -3.45 -7.23
CA GLN A 75 5.10 -4.03 -6.80
C GLN A 75 4.15 -2.99 -6.22
N ARG A 76 2.89 -3.06 -6.64
CA ARG A 76 1.80 -2.17 -6.21
C ARG A 76 0.71 -2.96 -5.54
N LEU A 77 0.36 -2.58 -4.31
CA LEU A 77 -0.80 -3.09 -3.61
C LEU A 77 -2.07 -2.39 -4.10
N VAL A 78 -3.04 -3.16 -4.58
CA VAL A 78 -4.38 -2.70 -4.92
C VAL A 78 -5.36 -3.39 -3.99
N LEU A 79 -6.17 -2.61 -3.28
CA LEU A 79 -7.13 -3.11 -2.29
C LEU A 79 -8.46 -2.39 -2.48
N ILE A 80 -9.52 -3.16 -2.65
CA ILE A 80 -10.90 -2.65 -2.67
C ILE A 80 -11.62 -3.31 -1.51
N TYR A 81 -12.24 -2.50 -0.66
CA TYR A 81 -12.98 -2.98 0.51
C TYR A 81 -14.27 -2.17 0.72
N SER A 82 -15.29 -2.81 1.29
CA SER A 82 -16.53 -2.16 1.69
C SER A 82 -16.39 -1.48 3.05
N GLN A 83 -17.06 -0.34 3.19
CA GLN A 83 -17.11 0.36 4.47
C GLN A 83 -17.85 -0.48 5.51
N THR A 84 -18.95 -1.11 5.12
CA THR A 84 -19.75 -2.01 5.95
C THR A 84 -19.34 -3.48 5.76
N PRO A 85 -19.34 -4.29 6.83
CA PRO A 85 -19.18 -5.75 6.73
C PRO A 85 -20.27 -6.36 5.85
N ARG A 86 -19.92 -7.40 5.10
CA ARG A 86 -20.87 -8.17 4.27
C ARG A 86 -21.05 -9.61 4.77
N GLY A 87 -20.23 -10.05 5.71
CA GLY A 87 -20.35 -11.37 6.31
C GLY A 87 -21.35 -11.42 7.46
N GLN A 88 -21.61 -12.63 7.94
CA GLN A 88 -22.47 -12.86 9.12
C GLN A 88 -21.84 -12.31 10.40
N SER A 89 -20.52 -12.19 10.44
CA SER A 89 -19.78 -11.50 11.50
C SER A 89 -19.55 -10.05 11.12
N GLU A 90 -19.76 -9.14 12.07
CA GLU A 90 -19.55 -7.68 11.97
C GLU A 90 -18.10 -7.27 11.61
N ILE A 91 -17.18 -8.23 11.52
CA ILE A 91 -15.76 -7.99 11.28
C ILE A 91 -15.27 -8.58 9.96
N SER A 92 -16.12 -9.34 9.25
CA SER A 92 -15.74 -10.17 8.10
C SER A 92 -16.40 -9.72 6.78
N GLY A 93 -15.77 -10.09 5.66
CA GLY A 93 -16.33 -9.88 4.33
C GLY A 93 -16.24 -8.43 3.86
N ARG A 94 -15.26 -7.67 4.36
CA ARG A 94 -15.05 -6.28 3.94
C ARG A 94 -14.15 -6.20 2.73
N VAL A 95 -13.14 -7.06 2.61
CA VAL A 95 -12.32 -7.11 1.40
C VAL A 95 -13.17 -7.59 0.21
N LEU A 96 -13.17 -6.82 -0.87
CA LEU A 96 -13.81 -7.15 -2.15
C LEU A 96 -12.79 -7.72 -3.13
N TYR A 97 -11.59 -7.13 -3.11
CA TYR A 97 -10.49 -7.49 -3.97
C TYR A 97 -9.19 -7.09 -3.30
N VAL A 98 -8.18 -7.95 -3.40
CA VAL A 98 -6.80 -7.62 -3.03
C VAL A 98 -5.87 -8.15 -4.10
N GLY A 99 -4.90 -7.33 -4.51
CA GLY A 99 -3.87 -7.78 -5.42
C GLY A 99 -2.54 -7.07 -5.24
N VAL A 100 -1.47 -7.75 -5.63
CA VAL A 100 -0.12 -7.20 -5.70
C VAL A 100 0.34 -7.30 -7.14
N GLN A 101 0.51 -6.17 -7.81
CA GLN A 101 0.84 -6.08 -9.22
C GLN A 101 2.31 -5.70 -9.37
N GLY A 102 3.12 -6.57 -9.97
CA GLY A 102 4.51 -6.28 -10.39
C GLY A 102 4.75 -6.69 -11.84
N ALA A 103 5.91 -6.33 -12.39
CA ALA A 103 6.29 -6.64 -13.77
C ALA A 103 6.38 -8.15 -14.03
N ASP A 104 6.91 -8.90 -13.06
CA ASP A 104 7.14 -10.35 -13.21
C ASP A 104 5.98 -11.20 -12.71
N ARG A 105 5.17 -10.66 -11.79
CA ARG A 105 4.10 -11.41 -11.13
C ARG A 105 2.99 -10.48 -10.69
N SER A 106 1.78 -10.76 -11.14
CA SER A 106 0.56 -10.23 -10.54
C SER A 106 -0.10 -11.29 -9.66
N LEU A 107 -0.57 -10.84 -8.51
CA LEU A 107 -1.36 -11.60 -7.56
C LEU A 107 -2.72 -10.94 -7.53
N ASP A 108 -3.76 -11.66 -7.92
CA ASP A 108 -5.12 -11.10 -7.98
C ASP A 108 -6.07 -12.00 -7.21
N CYS A 109 -6.79 -11.42 -6.26
CA CYS A 109 -7.73 -12.14 -5.42
C CYS A 109 -9.07 -11.44 -5.40
N PHE A 110 -10.06 -12.01 -6.09
CA PHE A 110 -11.43 -11.54 -6.04
C PHE A 110 -12.17 -12.29 -4.93
N VAL A 111 -12.73 -11.55 -3.97
CA VAL A 111 -13.32 -12.14 -2.76
C VAL A 111 -14.83 -12.31 -2.97
N PHE A 112 -15.25 -13.56 -3.14
CA PHE A 112 -16.64 -13.95 -3.35
C PHE A 112 -17.17 -14.82 -2.22
N GLN A 113 -18.46 -14.63 -1.93
CA GLN A 113 -19.19 -15.52 -1.03
C GLN A 113 -19.46 -16.85 -1.73
N GLN A 114 -19.14 -17.94 -1.05
CA GLN A 114 -19.36 -19.32 -1.46
C GLN A 114 -20.75 -19.79 -1.01
N SER A 115 -21.17 -20.96 -1.51
CA SER A 115 -22.47 -21.55 -1.18
C SER A 115 -22.66 -21.86 0.31
N ASP A 116 -21.57 -22.06 1.04
CA ASP A 116 -21.55 -22.27 2.49
C ASP A 116 -21.59 -20.96 3.31
N GLY A 117 -21.66 -19.81 2.62
CA GLY A 117 -21.68 -18.48 3.22
C GLY A 117 -20.31 -17.92 3.58
N GLN A 118 -19.22 -18.69 3.42
CA GLN A 118 -17.85 -18.24 3.64
C GLN A 118 -17.35 -17.40 2.47
N TYR A 119 -16.38 -16.55 2.73
CA TYR A 119 -15.71 -15.80 1.67
C TYR A 119 -14.41 -16.48 1.27
N ALA A 120 -14.17 -16.57 -0.04
CA ALA A 120 -12.98 -17.17 -0.60
C ALA A 120 -12.41 -16.33 -1.73
N CYS A 121 -11.11 -16.50 -1.93
CA CYS A 121 -10.38 -15.95 -3.05
C CYS A 121 -10.70 -16.74 -4.31
N VAL A 122 -11.11 -16.05 -5.37
CA VAL A 122 -11.28 -16.61 -6.71
C VAL A 122 -10.31 -15.89 -7.64
N THR A 123 -9.50 -16.66 -8.35
CA THR A 123 -8.59 -16.16 -9.39
C THR A 123 -9.29 -16.30 -10.75
N GLY A 124 -9.26 -15.26 -11.58
CA GLY A 124 -9.65 -15.41 -12.99
C GLY A 124 -8.58 -16.21 -13.73
N ASN A 125 -8.96 -17.33 -14.34
CA ASN A 125 -8.13 -18.02 -15.31
C ASN A 125 -8.19 -17.31 -16.66
#